data_AF-A0A820TIF1-F1
#
_entry.id   AF-A0A820TIF1-F1
#
_cell.length_a   1.000
_cell.length_b   1.000
_cell.length_c   1.000
_cell.angle_alpha   90.00
_cell.angle_beta   90.00
_cell.angle_gamma   90.00
#
_symmetry.space_group_name_H-M   'P 1'
#
loop_
_entity.id
_entity.type
_entity.pdbx_description
1 polymer ?
#
loop_
_entity_poly.entity_id
_entity_poly.type
_entity_poly.pdbx_seq_one_letter_code
_entity_poly.pdbx_strand_id
1 'polypeptide(L)'
;MAIMVANVYGSCLQVKILSVHSVFDKTQDVVVEMQYNNTSNDTISIYKWCLPNNELNDPLFKVTCNNVPVNYVGPLIKRREPTIEDMISLEACKTKIIQARLSSAYDMTKTGIYSIQYDMSAERIVFKHARTFESTLVRDISKSQSGLQSNIIELTIEGRPNRQREQIVIDTYDYAYGQMASTSLALSTPSKAIMNADSHEYFAENLPVLL
;
A
#
# COMPACT_ATOMS: atom_id res chain seq x y z
N MET A 1 22.20 31.07 -17.70
CA MET A 1 21.61 30.16 -18.70
C MET A 1 22.13 28.77 -18.39
N ALA A 2 21.37 27.98 -17.62
CA ALA A 2 21.77 26.65 -17.19
C ALA A 2 21.01 25.60 -18.02
N ILE A 3 21.78 24.61 -18.44
CA ILE A 3 21.47 23.56 -19.41
C ILE A 3 20.67 22.43 -18.72
N MET A 4 19.60 22.00 -19.38
CA MET A 4 18.88 20.71 -19.35
C MET A 4 19.02 19.76 -18.15
N VAL A 5 17.87 19.35 -17.59
CA VAL A 5 17.60 17.92 -17.34
C VAL A 5 16.20 17.61 -17.86
N ALA A 6 16.12 16.92 -18.99
CA ALA A 6 14.89 16.28 -19.45
C ALA A 6 14.66 15.03 -18.60
N ASN A 7 13.66 15.04 -17.73
CA ASN A 7 13.07 13.83 -17.18
C ASN A 7 11.74 13.59 -17.89
N VAL A 8 11.76 12.84 -18.99
CA VAL A 8 10.55 12.30 -19.60
C VAL A 8 10.44 10.84 -19.17
N TYR A 9 9.62 10.56 -18.16
CA TYR A 9 8.98 9.26 -17.89
C TYR A 9 7.71 9.60 -17.10
N GLY A 10 6.48 9.52 -17.62
CA GLY A 10 5.89 8.42 -18.39
C GLY A 10 4.62 7.89 -17.71
N SER A 11 3.97 8.65 -16.82
CA SER A 11 2.66 8.33 -16.26
C SER A 11 1.89 9.63 -15.95
N CYS A 12 0.59 9.63 -16.25
CA CYS A 12 -0.32 10.74 -15.95
C CYS A 12 -0.63 10.90 -14.45
N LEU A 13 -0.15 9.97 -13.62
CA LEU A 13 -0.30 10.00 -12.17
C LEU A 13 1.07 10.15 -11.53
N GLN A 14 1.30 11.29 -10.88
CA GLN A 14 2.52 11.58 -10.16
C GLN A 14 2.28 11.51 -8.66
N VAL A 15 3.23 10.99 -7.89
CA VAL A 15 3.15 10.97 -6.43
C VAL A 15 4.31 11.72 -5.82
N LYS A 16 4.02 12.52 -4.80
CA LYS A 16 5.03 13.22 -3.99
C LYS A 16 4.79 12.94 -2.52
N ILE A 17 5.88 12.88 -1.77
CA ILE A 17 5.88 12.81 -0.32
C ILE A 17 6.50 14.09 0.23
N LEU A 18 5.85 14.65 1.24
CA LEU A 18 6.25 15.86 1.93
C LEU A 18 6.19 15.61 3.44
N SER A 19 7.00 16.36 4.20
CA SER A 19 6.90 16.41 5.65
C SER A 19 6.96 17.85 6.10
N VAL A 20 6.07 18.23 7.03
CA VAL A 20 6.06 19.56 7.64
C VAL A 20 7.26 19.73 8.58
N HIS A 21 7.72 18.64 9.20
CA HIS A 21 8.87 18.62 10.10
C HIS A 21 9.97 17.73 9.54
N SER A 22 11.22 18.13 9.73
CA SER A 22 12.41 17.30 9.39
C SER A 22 13.03 16.61 10.60
N VAL A 23 12.59 16.96 11.82
CA VAL A 23 13.07 16.41 13.09
C VAL A 23 11.88 16.05 13.97
N PHE A 24 11.89 14.85 14.54
CA PHE A 24 10.84 14.35 15.43
C PHE A 24 11.44 13.82 16.73
N ASP A 25 10.94 14.28 17.87
CA ASP A 25 11.24 13.67 19.16
C ASP A 25 10.41 12.39 19.39
N LYS A 26 10.71 11.65 20.45
CA LYS A 26 10.06 10.36 20.74
C LYS A 26 8.55 10.46 21.08
N THR A 27 8.03 11.65 21.33
CA THR A 27 6.63 11.90 21.72
C THR A 27 5.73 12.30 20.55
N GLN A 28 6.31 12.83 19.47
CA GLN A 28 5.60 13.29 18.29
C GLN A 28 5.30 12.15 17.33
N ASP A 29 4.08 12.03 16.80
CA ASP A 29 3.80 11.12 15.69
C ASP A 29 4.58 11.52 14.43
N VAL A 30 5.16 10.55 13.73
CA VAL A 30 5.84 10.78 12.45
C VAL A 30 4.79 10.66 11.36
N VAL A 31 4.34 11.81 10.86
CA VAL A 31 3.30 11.94 9.84
C VAL A 31 3.88 12.59 8.60
N VAL A 32 3.59 12.02 7.44
CA VAL A 32 3.98 12.55 6.12
C VAL A 32 2.73 12.87 5.31
N GLU A 33 2.83 13.85 4.43
CA GLU A 33 1.80 14.18 3.46
C GLU A 33 2.13 13.53 2.12
N MET A 34 1.14 12.85 1.55
CA MET A 34 1.17 12.27 0.22
C MET A 34 0.32 13.11 -0.72
N GLN A 35 0.89 13.49 -1.85
CA GLN A 35 0.19 14.19 -2.92
C GLN A 35 0.14 13.30 -4.16
N TYR A 36 -1.07 12.93 -4.58
CA TYR A 36 -1.36 12.19 -5.80
C TYR A 36 -1.88 13.17 -6.84
N ASN A 37 -1.09 13.47 -7.85
CA ASN A 37 -1.39 14.48 -8.88
C ASN A 37 -1.74 13.79 -10.20
N ASN A 38 -2.98 13.97 -10.66
CA ASN A 38 -3.39 13.60 -12.00
C ASN A 38 -3.03 14.75 -12.95
N THR A 39 -2.07 14.53 -13.83
CA THR A 39 -1.64 15.52 -14.84
C THR A 39 -2.28 15.31 -16.20
N SER A 40 -3.22 14.35 -16.33
CA SER A 40 -3.99 14.15 -17.57
C SER A 40 -5.26 14.97 -17.60
N ASN A 41 -5.85 15.02 -18.79
CA ASN A 41 -7.17 15.60 -19.04
C ASN A 41 -8.31 14.59 -18.79
N ASP A 42 -7.99 13.36 -18.39
CA ASP A 42 -8.96 12.30 -18.09
C ASP A 42 -9.06 12.06 -16.59
N THR A 43 -10.17 11.47 -16.14
CA THR A 43 -10.26 10.95 -14.78
C THR A 43 -9.46 9.65 -14.66
N ILE A 44 -8.62 9.58 -13.63
CA ILE A 44 -7.82 8.40 -13.30
C ILE A 44 -8.47 7.67 -12.13
N SER A 45 -8.66 6.36 -12.25
CA SER A 45 -9.12 5.52 -11.13
C SER A 45 -7.96 4.70 -10.57
N ILE A 46 -7.75 4.76 -9.26
CA ILE A 46 -6.74 3.97 -8.54
C ILE A 46 -7.36 3.21 -7.38
N TYR A 47 -6.78 2.09 -6.96
CA TYR A 47 -7.28 1.34 -5.82
C TYR A 47 -7.12 2.11 -4.52
N LYS A 48 -8.14 2.06 -3.65
CA LYS A 48 -8.09 2.63 -2.29
C LYS A 48 -6.91 2.11 -1.47
N TRP A 49 -6.40 0.92 -1.78
CA TRP A 49 -5.27 0.30 -1.07
C TRP A 49 -3.90 0.85 -1.50
N CYS A 50 -3.84 1.56 -2.63
CA CYS A 50 -2.65 2.32 -3.00
C CYS A 50 -2.50 3.59 -2.17
N LEU A 51 -3.57 4.05 -1.50
CA LEU A 51 -3.57 5.24 -0.69
C LEU A 51 -3.29 4.86 0.77
N PRO A 52 -2.43 5.61 1.48
CA PRO A 52 -2.31 5.46 2.92
C PRO A 52 -3.56 6.05 3.58
N ASN A 53 -4.58 5.23 3.77
CA ASN A 53 -5.80 5.61 4.48
C ASN A 53 -5.49 5.94 5.96
N ASN A 54 -6.50 6.32 6.75
CA ASN A 54 -6.34 6.76 8.15
C ASN A 54 -5.42 5.86 9.00
N GLU A 55 -5.37 4.56 8.73
CA GLU A 55 -4.36 3.64 9.24
C GLU A 55 -3.67 2.90 8.09
N LEU A 56 -2.35 2.71 8.22
CA LEU A 56 -1.55 1.96 7.25
C LEU A 56 -1.76 0.47 7.47
N ASN A 57 -2.43 -0.17 6.53
CA ASN A 57 -2.72 -1.61 6.54
C ASN A 57 -1.92 -2.39 5.48
N ASP A 58 -0.93 -1.73 4.87
CA ASP A 58 0.01 -2.32 3.94
C ASP A 58 1.37 -1.60 4.02
N PRO A 59 2.47 -2.29 3.65
CA PRO A 59 3.77 -1.69 3.48
C PRO A 59 3.82 -0.88 2.16
N LEU A 60 3.32 0.34 2.20
CA LEU A 60 3.30 1.26 1.04
C LEU A 60 4.62 2.04 0.83
N PHE A 61 5.53 1.96 1.80
CA PHE A 61 6.74 2.76 1.84
C PHE A 61 7.98 1.87 1.95
N LYS A 62 9.03 2.23 1.22
CA LYS A 62 10.39 1.81 1.53
C LYS A 62 10.94 2.77 2.57
N VAL A 63 11.32 2.21 3.72
CA VAL A 63 11.87 2.96 4.84
C VAL A 63 13.21 2.36 5.21
N THR A 64 14.22 3.21 5.38
CA THR A 64 15.51 2.81 5.96
C THR A 64 15.87 3.76 7.11
N CYS A 65 16.61 3.27 8.10
CA CYS A 65 17.20 4.04 9.18
C CYS A 65 18.72 3.86 9.10
N ASN A 66 19.46 4.94 8.86
CA ASN A 66 20.91 4.90 8.62
C ASN A 66 21.27 3.85 7.54
N ASN A 67 20.51 3.82 6.44
CA ASN A 67 20.61 2.85 5.32
C ASN A 67 20.24 1.39 5.64
N VAL A 68 19.79 1.08 6.85
CA VAL A 68 19.28 -0.25 7.21
C VAL A 68 17.77 -0.29 7.00
N PRO A 69 17.22 -1.25 6.24
CA PRO A 69 15.76 -1.39 6.08
C PRO A 69 15.01 -1.44 7.40
N VAL A 70 13.90 -0.72 7.47
CA VAL A 70 12.99 -0.69 8.61
C VAL A 70 11.81 -1.61 8.34
N ASN A 71 11.48 -2.44 9.33
CA ASN A 71 10.37 -3.37 9.21
C ASN A 71 9.03 -2.64 9.24
N TYR A 72 8.11 -3.10 8.41
CA TYR A 72 6.69 -2.84 8.58
C TYR A 72 6.17 -3.72 9.71
N VAL A 73 5.48 -3.11 10.66
CA VAL A 73 4.93 -3.75 11.88
C VAL A 73 3.42 -3.47 12.01
N GLY A 74 2.80 -2.90 10.98
CA GLY A 74 1.36 -2.72 10.92
C GLY A 74 0.60 -3.98 10.50
N PRO A 75 -0.73 -3.93 10.49
CA PRO A 75 -1.55 -5.05 10.05
C PRO A 75 -1.37 -5.29 8.55
N LEU A 76 -1.40 -6.56 8.14
CA LEU A 76 -1.52 -6.95 6.74
C LEU A 76 -2.92 -7.50 6.52
N ILE A 77 -3.64 -6.93 5.55
CA ILE A 77 -5.02 -7.30 5.28
C ILE A 77 -5.10 -8.08 3.98
N LYS A 78 -5.60 -9.31 4.07
CA LYS A 78 -6.02 -10.10 2.92
C LYS A 78 -7.36 -9.59 2.38
N ARG A 79 -7.52 -9.59 1.06
CA ARG A 79 -8.63 -8.89 0.37
C ARG A 79 -9.16 -9.73 -0.78
N ARG A 80 -10.48 -9.72 -0.93
CA ARG A 80 -11.17 -10.21 -2.13
C ARG A 80 -10.65 -9.52 -3.39
N GLU A 81 -10.96 -10.10 -4.56
CA GLU A 81 -10.71 -9.44 -5.83
C GLU A 81 -11.31 -8.01 -5.83
N PRO A 82 -10.54 -6.97 -6.21
CA PRO A 82 -11.02 -5.59 -6.20
C PRO A 82 -12.21 -5.37 -7.13
N THR A 83 -13.20 -4.59 -6.69
CA THR A 83 -14.31 -4.13 -7.54
C THR A 83 -14.21 -2.63 -7.80
N ILE A 84 -15.11 -2.08 -8.63
CA ILE A 84 -15.20 -0.63 -8.89
C ILE A 84 -15.39 0.15 -7.58
N GLU A 85 -16.07 -0.43 -6.60
CA GLU A 85 -16.27 0.17 -5.26
C GLU A 85 -14.96 0.31 -4.47
N ASP A 86 -13.92 -0.46 -4.81
CA ASP A 86 -12.59 -0.38 -4.19
C ASP A 86 -11.69 0.64 -4.88
N MET A 87 -12.20 1.35 -5.88
CA MET A 87 -11.48 2.40 -6.58
C MET A 87 -11.81 3.79 -6.02
N ILE A 88 -10.85 4.70 -6.13
CA ILE A 88 -11.03 6.13 -5.96
C ILE A 88 -10.76 6.82 -7.30
N SER A 89 -11.64 7.76 -7.65
CA SER A 89 -11.48 8.59 -8.83
C SER A 89 -10.69 9.85 -8.49
N LEU A 90 -9.66 10.11 -9.28
CA LEU A 90 -8.87 11.32 -9.28
C LEU A 90 -9.20 12.08 -10.57
N GLU A 91 -9.99 13.14 -10.44
CA GLU A 91 -10.40 13.98 -11.56
C GLU A 91 -9.20 14.54 -12.35
N ALA A 92 -9.46 14.88 -13.62
CA ALA A 92 -8.49 15.50 -14.52
C ALA A 92 -7.82 16.74 -13.90
N CYS A 93 -6.51 16.85 -14.04
CA CYS A 93 -5.72 17.98 -13.53
C CYS A 93 -5.89 18.26 -12.02
N LYS A 94 -6.32 17.27 -11.21
CA LYS A 94 -6.49 17.42 -9.76
C LYS A 94 -5.42 16.69 -8.96
N THR A 95 -5.15 17.27 -7.79
CA THR A 95 -4.30 16.67 -6.76
C THR A 95 -5.15 16.20 -5.58
N LYS A 96 -4.96 14.95 -5.16
CA LYS A 96 -5.48 14.42 -3.89
C LYS A 96 -4.37 14.42 -2.85
N ILE A 97 -4.66 14.97 -1.68
CA ILE A 97 -3.72 15.08 -0.56
C ILE A 97 -4.21 14.17 0.58
N ILE A 98 -3.28 13.39 1.16
CA ILE A 98 -3.57 12.41 2.21
C ILE A 98 -2.42 12.39 3.21
N GLN A 99 -2.73 12.31 4.50
CA GLN A 99 -1.71 12.16 5.54
C GLN A 99 -1.50 10.68 5.91
N ALA A 100 -0.24 10.26 6.02
CA ALA A 100 0.15 8.92 6.42
C ALA A 100 0.95 8.99 7.74
N ARG A 101 0.43 8.34 8.79
CA ARG A 101 1.14 8.22 10.08
C ARG A 101 2.08 7.02 10.05
N LEU A 102 3.36 7.25 9.73
CA LEU A 102 4.36 6.20 9.62
C LEU A 102 4.69 5.55 10.97
N SER A 103 4.70 6.34 12.06
CA SER A 103 4.95 5.85 13.43
C SER A 103 3.90 4.84 13.93
N SER A 104 2.82 4.63 13.19
CA SER A 104 1.78 3.64 13.52
C SER A 104 2.07 2.24 12.98
N ALA A 105 2.96 2.10 11.99
CA ALA A 105 3.09 0.88 11.21
C ALA A 105 4.51 0.54 10.75
N TYR A 106 5.51 1.37 11.04
CA TYR A 106 6.93 1.07 10.82
C TYR A 106 7.69 1.08 12.13
N ASP A 107 8.67 0.19 12.27
CA ASP A 107 9.52 0.10 13.45
C ASP A 107 10.44 1.33 13.54
N MET A 108 10.06 2.28 14.39
CA MET A 108 10.79 3.54 14.60
C MET A 108 11.50 3.56 15.96
N THR A 109 11.88 2.39 16.49
CA THR A 109 12.54 2.26 17.80
C THR A 109 13.95 2.83 17.87
N LYS A 110 14.61 2.98 16.72
CA LYS A 110 15.99 3.44 16.65
C LYS A 110 16.06 4.94 16.37
N THR A 111 16.95 5.63 17.08
CA THR A 111 17.31 7.00 16.72
C THR A 111 18.18 7.01 15.47
N GLY A 112 17.87 7.88 14.49
CA GLY A 112 18.69 8.01 13.30
C GLY A 112 18.08 8.86 12.20
N ILE A 113 18.74 8.84 11.04
CA ILE A 113 18.24 9.46 9.82
C ILE A 113 17.42 8.41 9.07
N TYR A 114 16.14 8.71 8.87
CA TYR A 114 15.20 7.87 8.16
C TYR A 114 15.03 8.36 6.74
N SER A 115 15.30 7.50 5.76
CA SER A 115 15.01 7.73 4.35
C SER A 115 13.70 7.05 3.99
N ILE A 116 12.74 7.80 3.48
CA ILE A 116 11.37 7.34 3.23
C ILE A 116 10.99 7.63 1.78
N GLN A 117 10.50 6.59 1.09
CA GLN A 117 9.94 6.68 -0.25
C GLN A 117 8.63 5.90 -0.31
N TYR A 118 7.58 6.49 -0.89
CA TYR A 118 6.45 5.68 -1.33
C TYR A 118 6.86 4.90 -2.57
N ASP A 119 6.65 3.58 -2.55
CA ASP A 119 7.02 2.70 -3.66
C ASP A 119 6.01 1.56 -3.79
N MET A 120 5.19 1.64 -4.83
CA MET A 120 4.16 0.65 -5.13
C MET A 120 4.39 0.06 -6.51
N SER A 121 4.47 -1.26 -6.61
CA SER A 121 4.64 -1.94 -7.90
C SER A 121 3.41 -1.74 -8.80
N ALA A 122 3.64 -1.69 -10.13
CA ALA A 122 2.59 -1.54 -11.14
C ALA A 122 1.46 -2.58 -10.99
N GLU A 123 1.79 -3.80 -10.57
CA GLU A 123 0.84 -4.90 -10.34
C GLU A 123 -0.14 -4.62 -9.20
N ARG A 124 0.27 -3.86 -8.18
CA ARG A 124 -0.61 -3.45 -7.08
C ARG A 124 -1.48 -2.24 -7.44
N ILE A 125 -1.10 -1.51 -8.48
CA ILE A 125 -1.78 -0.27 -8.92
C ILE A 125 -2.83 -0.58 -9.99
N VAL A 126 -2.58 -1.58 -10.85
CA VAL A 126 -3.40 -1.88 -12.03
C VAL A 126 -3.69 -3.38 -12.15
N PHE A 127 -4.97 -3.73 -12.36
CA PHE A 127 -5.41 -5.12 -12.51
C PHE A 127 -5.21 -5.68 -13.93
N LYS A 128 -4.75 -6.92 -14.04
CA LYS A 128 -4.61 -7.67 -15.31
C LYS A 128 -5.94 -8.00 -16.02
N HIS A 129 -7.09 -7.90 -15.36
CA HIS A 129 -8.43 -8.16 -15.95
C HIS A 129 -9.28 -6.92 -16.21
N ALA A 130 -8.76 -5.69 -16.00
CA ALA A 130 -9.41 -4.48 -16.48
C ALA A 130 -9.33 -4.33 -18.01
N ARG A 131 -9.34 -5.43 -18.77
CA ARG A 131 -9.40 -5.40 -20.24
C ARG A 131 -10.68 -4.76 -20.78
N THR A 132 -11.70 -4.57 -19.92
CA THR A 132 -12.96 -3.91 -20.28
C THR A 132 -12.99 -2.43 -19.92
N PHE A 133 -12.09 -1.95 -19.04
CA PHE A 133 -11.93 -0.53 -18.76
C PHE A 133 -10.69 -0.02 -19.50
N GLU A 134 -10.92 0.52 -20.69
CA GLU A 134 -9.98 1.29 -21.53
C GLU A 134 -9.48 2.58 -20.81
N SER A 135 -8.96 2.48 -19.58
CA SER A 135 -8.35 3.61 -18.92
C SER A 135 -6.95 3.85 -19.50
N THR A 136 -6.71 5.06 -19.98
CA THR A 136 -5.41 5.58 -20.43
C THR A 136 -4.29 5.31 -19.41
N LEU A 137 -4.61 5.31 -18.11
CA LEU A 137 -3.69 4.95 -17.02
C LEU A 137 -3.11 3.53 -17.15
N VAL A 138 -3.94 2.54 -17.48
CA VAL A 138 -3.53 1.13 -17.62
C VAL A 138 -2.50 1.00 -18.73
N ARG A 139 -2.72 1.70 -19.86
CA ARG A 139 -1.81 1.69 -21.01
C ARG A 139 -0.46 2.30 -20.66
N ASP A 140 -0.44 3.41 -19.91
CA ASP A 140 0.79 4.12 -19.59
C ASP A 140 1.61 3.43 -18.48
N ILE A 141 0.94 2.93 -17.42
CA ILE A 141 1.61 2.15 -16.36
C ILE A 141 2.14 0.82 -16.92
N SER A 142 1.38 0.14 -17.78
CA SER A 142 1.82 -1.13 -18.39
C SER A 142 3.01 -0.95 -19.34
N LYS A 143 3.16 0.23 -19.96
CA LYS A 143 4.32 0.57 -20.83
C LYS A 143 5.56 0.97 -20.03
N SER A 144 5.38 1.53 -18.84
CA SER A 144 6.49 2.06 -18.02
C SER A 144 7.28 0.97 -17.28
N GLN A 145 6.69 -0.21 -17.02
CA GLN A 145 7.21 -1.28 -16.12
C GLN A 145 7.61 -0.84 -14.69
N SER A 146 7.66 0.46 -14.45
CA SER A 146 8.04 1.08 -13.19
C SER A 146 6.75 1.38 -12.43
N GLY A 147 6.69 0.92 -11.18
CA GLY A 147 5.59 1.23 -10.28
C GLY A 147 5.41 2.74 -10.01
N LEU A 148 4.53 3.07 -9.08
CA LEU A 148 4.33 4.45 -8.63
C LEU A 148 5.29 4.75 -7.48
N GLN A 149 6.23 5.67 -7.73
CA GLN A 149 7.25 6.06 -6.77
C GLN A 149 7.19 7.56 -6.48
N SER A 150 7.43 7.93 -5.23
CA SER A 150 7.63 9.32 -4.85
C SER A 150 9.10 9.73 -4.91
N ASN A 151 9.36 11.02 -4.69
CA ASN A 151 10.64 11.48 -4.18
C ASN A 151 10.99 10.79 -2.85
N ILE A 152 12.26 10.84 -2.47
CA ILE A 152 12.74 10.43 -1.16
C ILE A 152 12.73 11.65 -0.24
N ILE A 153 12.33 11.48 1.01
CA ILE A 153 12.57 12.46 2.09
C ILE A 153 13.45 11.85 3.17
N GLU A 154 14.22 12.71 3.84
CA GLU A 154 15.06 12.33 4.97
C GLU A 154 14.58 13.03 6.24
N LEU A 155 14.35 12.27 7.30
CA LEU A 155 13.86 12.75 8.59
C LEU A 155 14.80 12.32 9.71
N THR A 156 15.11 13.20 10.65
CA THR A 156 15.79 12.83 11.90
C THR A 156 14.74 12.43 12.92
N ILE A 157 14.78 11.19 13.40
CA ILE A 157 13.77 10.66 14.33
C ILE A 157 14.48 10.16 15.59
N GLU A 158 14.05 10.64 16.75
CA GLU A 158 14.39 10.03 18.04
C GLU A 158 13.59 8.73 18.23
N GLY A 159 14.30 7.67 18.62
CA GLY A 159 13.74 6.35 18.82
C GLY A 159 12.60 6.34 19.83
N ARG A 160 11.55 5.59 19.52
CA ARG A 160 10.32 5.49 20.31
C ARG A 160 9.89 4.04 20.51
N PRO A 161 9.23 3.68 21.61
CA PRO A 161 8.61 2.36 21.67
C PRO A 161 7.58 2.22 20.54
N ASN A 162 7.58 1.08 19.85
CA ASN A 162 6.49 0.78 18.93
C ASN A 162 5.18 0.76 19.72
N ARG A 163 4.11 1.27 19.10
CA ARG A 163 2.79 1.20 19.71
C ARG A 163 2.47 -0.28 19.94
N GLN A 164 2.30 -0.69 21.19
CA GLN A 164 1.69 -1.98 21.49
C GLN A 164 0.24 -1.88 21.05
N ARG A 165 -0.05 -2.26 19.81
CA ARG A 165 -1.39 -2.75 19.49
C ARG A 165 -1.45 -4.13 20.10
N GLU A 166 -2.52 -4.42 20.84
CA GLU A 166 -2.96 -5.78 21.06
C GLU A 166 -3.34 -6.33 19.68
N GLN A 167 -2.33 -6.72 18.90
CA GLN A 167 -2.53 -7.43 17.67
C GLN A 167 -3.04 -8.79 18.11
N ILE A 168 -4.35 -9.02 17.98
CA ILE A 168 -4.87 -10.37 17.93
C ILE A 168 -4.31 -10.94 16.62
N VAL A 169 -3.10 -11.49 16.72
CA VAL A 169 -2.49 -12.23 15.64
C VAL A 169 -3.28 -13.53 15.55
N ILE A 170 -4.27 -13.56 14.67
CA ILE A 170 -4.84 -14.81 14.22
C ILE A 170 -3.86 -15.31 13.16
N ASP A 171 -2.85 -16.06 13.59
CA ASP A 171 -1.88 -16.67 12.69
C ASP A 171 -2.61 -17.69 11.82
N THR A 172 -2.78 -17.35 10.55
CA THR A 172 -3.18 -18.30 9.51
C THR A 172 -1.98 -18.61 8.63
N TYR A 173 -1.85 -19.87 8.21
CA TYR A 173 -0.85 -20.35 7.28
C TYR A 173 -1.43 -20.47 5.88
N ASP A 174 -0.57 -20.41 4.87
CA ASP A 174 -0.96 -20.59 3.46
C ASP A 174 -0.78 -22.07 3.04
N TYR A 175 -1.65 -22.95 3.49
CA TYR A 175 -1.58 -24.38 3.16
C TYR A 175 -2.15 -24.70 1.77
N ALA A 176 -3.17 -23.96 1.34
CA ALA A 176 -3.82 -24.15 0.05
C ALA A 176 -4.41 -22.83 -0.44
N TYR A 177 -4.19 -22.53 -1.72
CA TYR A 177 -4.70 -21.31 -2.36
C TYR A 177 -5.93 -21.59 -3.23
N GLY A 178 -6.95 -20.74 -3.10
CA GLY A 178 -8.18 -20.79 -3.87
C GLY A 178 -9.24 -21.76 -3.34
N GLN A 179 -10.49 -21.56 -3.77
CA GLN A 179 -11.67 -22.25 -3.25
C GLN A 179 -11.61 -23.77 -3.40
N MET A 180 -11.22 -24.28 -4.58
CA MET A 180 -11.15 -25.73 -4.83
C MET A 180 -10.09 -26.41 -3.94
N ALA A 181 -8.90 -25.81 -3.82
CA ALA A 181 -7.83 -26.37 -3.01
C ALA A 181 -8.15 -26.26 -1.52
N SER A 182 -8.76 -25.16 -1.08
CA SER A 182 -9.25 -24.97 0.29
C SER A 182 -10.36 -25.96 0.65
N THR A 183 -11.26 -26.27 -0.29
CA THR A 183 -12.30 -27.30 -0.12
C THR A 183 -11.68 -28.69 0.01
N SER A 184 -10.72 -29.02 -0.86
CA SER A 184 -9.98 -30.28 -0.79
C SER A 184 -9.19 -30.40 0.51
N LEU A 185 -8.58 -29.31 0.98
CA LEU A 185 -7.88 -29.24 2.26
C LEU A 185 -8.82 -29.44 3.45
N ALA A 186 -10.02 -28.85 3.42
CA ALA A 186 -11.04 -29.02 4.45
C ALA A 186 -11.52 -30.48 4.56
N LEU A 187 -11.64 -31.19 3.42
CA LEU A 187 -12.03 -32.60 3.39
C LEU A 187 -10.88 -33.53 3.83
N SER A 188 -9.65 -33.24 3.41
CA SER A 188 -8.51 -34.15 3.61
C SER A 188 -7.74 -33.90 4.91
N THR A 189 -7.62 -32.64 5.34
CA THR A 189 -6.84 -32.25 6.53
C THR A 189 -7.52 -31.09 7.28
N PRO A 190 -8.62 -31.35 8.02
CA PRO A 190 -9.39 -30.32 8.72
C PRO A 190 -8.57 -29.45 9.69
N SER A 191 -7.58 -30.04 10.36
CA SER A 191 -6.70 -29.32 11.29
C SER A 191 -5.86 -28.24 10.61
N LYS A 192 -5.44 -28.46 9.36
CA LYS A 192 -4.76 -27.44 8.54
C LYS A 192 -5.76 -26.46 7.96
N ALA A 193 -6.95 -26.91 7.58
CA ALA A 193 -7.98 -26.04 7.02
C ALA A 193 -8.45 -24.95 8.00
N ILE A 194 -8.60 -25.27 9.31
CA ILE A 194 -8.92 -24.27 10.35
C ILE A 194 -7.83 -23.19 10.47
N MET A 195 -6.60 -23.51 10.09
CA MET A 195 -5.47 -22.60 10.13
C MET A 195 -5.10 -22.06 8.74
N ASN A 196 -5.86 -22.37 7.68
CA ASN A 196 -5.53 -21.95 6.32
C ASN A 196 -6.11 -20.56 6.02
N ALA A 197 -5.29 -19.61 5.57
CA ALA A 197 -5.72 -18.24 5.31
C ALA A 197 -6.90 -18.15 4.32
N ASP A 198 -6.83 -18.90 3.22
CA ASP A 198 -7.89 -18.97 2.19
C ASP A 198 -9.16 -19.67 2.69
N SER A 199 -9.07 -20.55 3.70
CA SER A 199 -10.26 -21.22 4.25
C SER A 199 -11.14 -20.24 5.05
N HIS A 200 -10.54 -19.22 5.66
CA HIS A 200 -11.29 -18.14 6.32
C HIS A 200 -11.86 -17.11 5.33
N GLU A 201 -11.29 -17.02 4.14
CA GLU A 201 -11.74 -16.11 3.08
C GLU A 201 -13.06 -16.55 2.43
N TYR A 202 -13.40 -17.84 2.48
CA TYR A 202 -14.65 -18.37 1.94
C TYR A 202 -15.89 -17.62 2.43
N PHE A 203 -15.95 -17.29 3.73
CA PHE A 203 -17.09 -16.57 4.32
C PHE A 203 -17.11 -15.07 3.97
N ALA A 204 -15.98 -14.50 3.57
CA ALA A 204 -15.91 -13.12 3.11
C ALA A 204 -16.31 -12.99 1.62
N GLU A 205 -16.08 -14.04 0.82
CA GLU A 205 -16.35 -14.05 -0.61
C GLU A 205 -17.71 -14.65 -0.98
N ASN A 206 -18.34 -15.37 -0.06
CA ASN A 206 -19.62 -16.04 -0.30
C ASN A 206 -20.67 -15.57 0.70
N LEU A 207 -21.94 -15.59 0.29
CA LEU A 207 -23.10 -15.42 1.17
C LEU A 207 -23.76 -16.79 1.39
N PRO A 208 -23.22 -17.66 2.26
CA PRO A 208 -23.82 -18.96 2.51
C PRO A 208 -25.20 -18.78 3.15
N VAL A 209 -26.16 -19.57 2.69
CA VAL A 209 -27.50 -19.60 3.29
C VAL A 209 -27.37 -20.17 4.71
N LEU A 210 -27.76 -19.39 5.72
CA LEU A 210 -27.85 -19.88 7.08
C LEU A 210 -29.05 -20.82 7.17
N LEU A 211 -28.80 -22.10 7.46
CA LEU A 211 -29.80 -23.13 7.69
C LEU A 211 -30.41 -23.02 9.09
#